data_AF-T2HS56-F1
#
_entry.id   AF-T2HS56-F1
#
_cell.length_a   1.000
_cell.length_b   1.000
_cell.length_c   1.000
_cell.angle_alpha   90.00
_cell.angle_beta   90.00
_cell.angle_gamma   90.00
#
_symmetry.space_group_name_H-M   'P 1'
#
loop_
_entity.id
_entity.type
_entity.pdbx_description
1 polymer ?
#
loop_
_entity_poly.entity_id
_entity_poly.type
_entity_poly.pdbx_seq_one_letter_code
_entity_poly.pdbx_strand_id
1 'polypeptide(L)'
;CRFSTEGTVCRVRRSECDIAESCTGQSADCPTDRFHRNGQPCLHNFGYCYNGNCPIMYHQCYALFGSNATVGQDGCFDINDTGDKFFHCRKENEKYIPCAPQDVKCGRLFCDNNNQYHCRYDYSEDPDYGMVDHGTKCADG
;
A
#
# COMPACT_ATOMS: atom_id res chain seq x y z
N CYS A 1 13.06 31.96 23.33
CA CYS A 1 13.51 31.74 21.95
C CYS A 1 14.91 31.13 21.94
N ARG A 2 15.02 29.83 22.19
CA ARG A 2 16.26 29.04 22.08
C ARG A 2 15.95 27.76 21.31
N PHE A 3 16.93 27.18 20.62
CA PHE A 3 16.74 25.89 19.97
C PHE A 3 16.51 24.79 21.03
N SER A 4 15.74 23.77 20.65
CA SER A 4 15.56 22.56 21.44
C SER A 4 16.88 21.83 21.61
N THR A 5 17.02 21.05 22.68
CA THR A 5 18.22 20.24 22.90
C THR A 5 18.42 19.20 21.79
N GLU A 6 19.67 18.93 21.44
CA GLU A 6 20.01 17.83 20.52
C GLU A 6 19.41 16.51 21.03
N GLY A 7 18.86 15.70 20.12
CA GLY A 7 18.21 14.43 20.46
C GLY A 7 16.76 14.55 20.93
N THR A 8 16.20 15.76 21.06
CA THR A 8 14.77 15.94 21.34
C THR A 8 13.95 15.48 20.13
N VAL A 9 13.09 14.48 20.30
CA VAL A 9 12.21 14.02 19.21
C VAL A 9 11.30 15.15 18.75
N CYS A 10 11.41 15.53 17.48
CA CYS A 10 10.57 16.54 16.85
C CYS A 10 9.54 15.96 15.89
N ARG A 11 9.75 14.72 15.41
CA ARG A 11 8.75 13.94 14.69
C ARG A 11 8.79 12.49 15.15
N VAL A 12 7.65 11.99 15.60
CA VAL A 12 7.50 10.58 15.98
C VAL A 12 7.33 9.71 14.73
N ARG A 13 7.86 8.49 14.76
CA ARG A 13 7.59 7.50 13.72
C ARG A 13 6.10 7.16 13.68
N ARG A 14 5.54 7.01 12.47
CA ARG A 14 4.14 6.68 12.21
C ARG A 14 3.90 5.20 11.94
N SER A 15 4.93 4.49 11.49
CA SER A 15 4.90 3.05 11.24
C SER A 15 6.27 2.43 11.56
N GLU A 16 6.40 1.11 11.44
CA GLU A 16 7.71 0.45 11.53
C GLU A 16 8.63 0.75 10.33
N CYS A 17 8.07 1.29 9.24
CA CYS A 17 8.79 1.72 8.05
C CYS A 17 9.25 3.18 8.11
N ASP A 18 9.00 3.85 9.24
CA ASP A 18 9.23 5.27 9.44
C ASP A 18 10.28 5.53 10.53
N ILE A 19 11.17 6.51 10.34
CA ILE A 19 12.29 6.80 11.24
C ILE A 19 12.00 8.08 12.02
N ALA A 20 11.91 8.03 13.35
CA ALA A 20 11.70 9.25 14.13
C ALA A 20 12.89 10.23 14.02
N GLU A 21 12.61 11.51 13.76
CA GLU A 21 13.60 12.58 13.71
C GLU A 21 13.72 13.30 15.04
N SER A 22 14.96 13.69 15.34
CA SER A 22 15.32 14.43 16.52
C SER A 22 15.98 15.75 16.14
N CYS A 23 15.72 16.78 16.94
CA CYS A 23 16.35 18.08 16.79
C CYS A 23 17.88 17.94 16.84
N THR A 24 18.57 18.73 16.01
CA THR A 24 20.03 18.79 15.99
C THR A 24 20.60 19.72 17.06
N GLY A 25 19.75 20.54 17.70
CA GLY A 25 20.18 21.62 18.59
C GLY A 25 20.78 22.83 17.90
N GLN A 26 20.90 22.80 16.57
CA GLN A 26 21.54 23.84 15.77
C GLN A 26 20.55 24.60 14.87
N SER A 27 19.31 24.11 14.76
CA SER A 27 18.21 24.72 14.00
C SER A 27 16.90 24.65 14.78
N ALA A 28 15.97 25.54 14.46
CA ALA A 28 14.57 25.44 14.91
C ALA A 28 13.78 24.41 14.10
N ASP A 29 14.23 24.09 12.89
CA ASP A 29 13.57 23.13 12.01
C ASP A 29 13.90 21.69 12.41
N CYS A 30 12.89 20.83 12.36
CA CYS A 30 13.09 19.40 12.45
C CYS A 30 13.79 18.91 11.16
N PRO A 31 14.71 17.93 11.24
CA PRO A 31 15.29 17.34 10.03
C PRO A 31 14.23 16.81 9.07
N THR A 32 14.59 16.68 7.80
CA THR A 32 13.74 16.11 6.76
C THR A 32 13.23 14.73 7.17
N ASP A 33 11.96 14.45 6.88
CA ASP A 33 11.32 13.15 7.12
C ASP A 33 12.03 12.02 6.36
N ARG A 34 12.49 11.00 7.08
CA ARG A 34 13.22 9.85 6.55
C ARG A 34 12.49 8.56 6.85
N PHE A 35 12.59 7.64 5.90
CA PHE A 35 11.96 6.33 5.98
C PHE A 35 13.00 5.21 5.96
N HIS A 36 12.60 4.05 6.45
CA HIS A 36 13.31 2.82 6.14
C HIS A 36 13.32 2.59 4.62
N ARG A 37 14.33 1.85 4.14
CA ARG A 37 14.51 1.61 2.71
C ARG A 37 13.28 0.92 2.13
N ASN A 38 12.89 1.32 0.91
CA ASN A 38 11.85 0.61 0.17
C ASN A 38 12.27 -0.86 -0.02
N GLY A 39 11.33 -1.79 0.14
CA GLY A 39 11.60 -3.23 0.06
C GLY A 39 12.02 -3.90 1.37
N GLN A 40 12.20 -3.16 2.47
CA GLN A 40 12.44 -3.78 3.78
C GLN A 40 11.18 -4.53 4.26
N PRO A 41 11.27 -5.81 4.69
CA PRO A 41 10.12 -6.52 5.24
C PRO A 41 9.49 -5.79 6.43
N CYS A 42 8.17 -5.77 6.50
CA CYS A 42 7.38 -5.15 7.55
C CYS A 42 6.17 -6.04 7.90
N LEU A 43 5.54 -5.78 9.05
CA LEU A 43 4.43 -6.53 9.61
C LEU A 43 4.72 -8.03 9.60
N HIS A 44 5.80 -8.46 10.25
CA HIS A 44 6.18 -9.89 10.27
C HIS A 44 6.27 -10.53 8.87
N ASN A 45 6.75 -9.80 7.87
CA ASN A 45 6.89 -10.22 6.47
C ASN A 45 5.57 -10.32 5.66
N PHE A 46 4.49 -9.73 6.17
CA PHE A 46 3.24 -9.56 5.41
C PHE A 46 3.34 -8.48 4.32
N GLY A 47 4.28 -7.55 4.43
CA GLY A 47 4.49 -6.51 3.42
C GLY A 47 5.94 -6.07 3.30
N TYR A 48 6.17 -5.08 2.45
CA TYR A 48 7.45 -4.40 2.30
C TYR A 48 7.27 -2.90 2.47
N CYS A 49 8.25 -2.26 3.12
CA CYS A 49 8.23 -0.82 3.31
C CYS A 49 8.19 -0.11 1.95
N TYR A 50 7.31 0.87 1.85
CA TYR A 50 7.20 1.74 0.70
C TYR A 50 6.84 3.16 1.17
N ASN A 51 7.76 4.10 0.97
CA ASN A 51 7.61 5.51 1.32
C ASN A 51 7.10 5.74 2.75
N GLY A 52 7.70 5.04 3.72
CA GLY A 52 7.37 5.19 5.15
C GLY A 52 6.16 4.39 5.63
N ASN A 53 5.50 3.63 4.76
CA ASN A 53 4.35 2.79 5.09
C ASN A 53 4.63 1.31 4.83
N CYS A 54 3.82 0.43 5.41
CA CYS A 54 3.77 -1.00 5.10
C CYS A 54 2.44 -1.33 4.40
N PRO A 55 2.31 -1.08 3.09
CA PRO A 55 1.08 -1.36 2.36
C PRO A 55 0.83 -2.88 2.29
N ILE A 56 -0.36 -3.29 2.69
CA ILE A 56 -0.85 -4.67 2.59
C ILE A 56 -2.31 -4.65 2.11
N MET A 57 -2.69 -5.64 1.31
CA MET A 57 -4.05 -5.74 0.74
C MET A 57 -5.14 -5.73 1.83
N TYR A 58 -4.87 -6.33 2.99
CA TYR A 58 -5.84 -6.38 4.10
C TYR A 58 -6.23 -4.98 4.60
N HIS A 59 -5.25 -4.09 4.82
CA HIS A 59 -5.52 -2.72 5.25
C HIS A 59 -6.25 -1.93 4.16
N GLN A 60 -5.96 -2.21 2.89
CA GLN A 60 -6.65 -1.58 1.77
C GLN A 60 -8.12 -2.06 1.68
N CYS A 61 -8.38 -3.36 1.84
CA CYS A 61 -9.74 -3.89 1.95
C CYS A 61 -10.51 -3.28 3.13
N TYR A 62 -9.86 -3.16 4.30
CA TYR A 62 -10.43 -2.49 5.46
C TYR A 62 -10.82 -1.03 5.15
N ALA A 63 -9.95 -0.29 4.46
CA ALA A 63 -10.20 1.11 4.12
C ALA A 63 -11.34 1.28 3.12
N LEU A 64 -11.47 0.38 2.13
CA LEU A 64 -12.51 0.44 1.11
C LEU A 64 -13.88 -0.05 1.62
N PHE A 65 -13.90 -1.14 2.39
CA PHE A 65 -15.14 -1.88 2.70
C PHE A 65 -15.45 -2.02 4.18
N GLY A 66 -14.60 -1.48 5.07
CA GLY A 66 -14.79 -1.49 6.50
C GLY A 66 -14.21 -2.72 7.21
N SER A 67 -14.46 -2.80 8.53
CA SER A 67 -13.73 -3.69 9.45
C SER A 67 -13.89 -5.19 9.22
N ASN A 68 -14.91 -5.62 8.47
CA ASN A 68 -15.16 -7.03 8.19
C ASN A 68 -14.56 -7.49 6.85
N ALA A 69 -13.86 -6.59 6.15
CA ALA A 69 -13.30 -6.89 4.85
C ALA A 69 -11.97 -7.63 4.99
N THR A 70 -11.83 -8.71 4.23
CA THR A 70 -10.58 -9.47 4.09
C THR A 70 -10.13 -9.43 2.64
N VAL A 71 -8.90 -9.86 2.37
CA VAL A 71 -8.44 -10.06 0.98
C VAL A 71 -9.27 -11.17 0.33
N GLY A 72 -9.65 -10.97 -0.93
CA GLY A 72 -10.35 -11.97 -1.72
C GLY A 72 -9.47 -13.21 -1.98
N GLN A 73 -10.10 -14.31 -2.35
CA GLN A 73 -9.38 -15.52 -2.75
C GLN A 73 -8.56 -15.30 -4.01
N ASP A 74 -7.49 -16.08 -4.19
CA ASP A 74 -6.57 -15.97 -5.33
C ASP A 74 -7.28 -15.96 -6.69
N GLY A 75 -8.27 -16.84 -6.87
CA GLY A 75 -9.05 -16.92 -8.11
C GLY A 75 -9.87 -15.67 -8.45
N CYS A 76 -10.12 -14.77 -7.47
CA CYS A 76 -10.75 -13.48 -7.77
C CYS A 76 -9.84 -12.59 -8.62
N PHE A 77 -8.52 -12.71 -8.45
CA PHE A 77 -7.54 -11.84 -9.10
C PHE A 77 -7.26 -12.27 -10.54
N ASP A 78 -7.54 -13.52 -10.91
CA ASP A 78 -7.24 -14.08 -12.24
C ASP A 78 -7.84 -13.22 -13.37
N ILE A 79 -9.02 -12.62 -13.16
CA ILE A 79 -9.68 -11.74 -14.14
C ILE A 79 -8.85 -10.50 -14.52
N ASN A 80 -7.83 -10.13 -13.73
CA ASN A 80 -6.91 -9.05 -14.07
C ASN A 80 -6.03 -9.35 -15.30
N ASP A 81 -5.99 -10.60 -15.76
CA ASP A 81 -5.32 -11.00 -17.01
C ASP A 81 -6.10 -10.61 -18.29
N THR A 82 -7.34 -10.13 -18.15
CA THR A 82 -8.19 -9.77 -19.29
C THR A 82 -7.78 -8.45 -19.94
N GLY A 83 -7.21 -7.52 -19.18
CA GLY A 83 -6.80 -6.21 -19.67
C GLY A 83 -7.98 -5.30 -20.00
N ASP A 84 -9.06 -5.39 -19.23
CA ASP A 84 -10.24 -4.54 -19.34
C ASP A 84 -10.08 -3.24 -18.51
N LYS A 85 -10.98 -2.28 -18.71
CA LYS A 85 -11.04 -1.00 -18.00
C LYS A 85 -10.94 -1.15 -16.48
N PHE A 86 -11.57 -2.17 -15.91
CA PHE A 86 -11.54 -2.40 -14.46
C PHE A 86 -10.53 -3.46 -14.03
N PHE A 87 -10.15 -4.37 -14.93
CA PHE A 87 -9.36 -5.56 -14.61
C PHE A 87 -8.09 -5.56 -15.46
N HIS A 88 -7.07 -4.91 -14.95
CA HIS A 88 -5.78 -4.75 -15.61
C HIS A 88 -4.69 -4.59 -14.56
N CYS A 89 -3.42 -4.58 -14.98
CA CYS A 89 -2.29 -4.30 -14.10
C CYS A 89 -1.84 -2.84 -14.14
N ARG A 90 -1.91 -2.24 -15.33
CA ARG A 90 -1.54 -0.83 -15.52
C ARG A 90 -2.22 -0.27 -16.75
N LYS A 91 -2.29 1.06 -16.82
CA LYS A 91 -2.75 1.80 -17.99
C LYS A 91 -1.57 2.56 -18.58
N GLU A 92 -1.29 2.34 -19.87
CA GLU A 92 -0.26 3.08 -20.61
C GLU A 92 -0.88 3.68 -21.87
N ASN A 93 -0.74 4.99 -22.08
CA ASN A 93 -1.23 5.67 -23.29
C ASN A 93 -2.70 5.34 -23.62
N GLU A 94 -3.61 5.48 -22.65
CA GLU A 94 -5.03 5.12 -22.78
C GLU A 94 -5.35 3.63 -23.00
N LYS A 95 -4.34 2.76 -23.02
CA LYS A 95 -4.51 1.31 -23.17
C LYS A 95 -4.40 0.59 -21.82
N TYR A 96 -5.41 -0.22 -21.51
CA TYR A 96 -5.37 -1.13 -20.37
C TYR A 96 -4.48 -2.34 -20.70
N ILE A 97 -3.49 -2.60 -19.84
CA ILE A 97 -2.53 -3.67 -20.02
C ILE A 97 -2.92 -4.83 -19.11
N PRO A 98 -3.20 -6.03 -19.67
CA PRO A 98 -3.50 -7.22 -18.88
C PRO A 98 -2.34 -7.57 -17.96
N CYS A 99 -2.66 -8.14 -16.80
CA CYS A 99 -1.65 -8.73 -15.94
C CYS A 99 -1.05 -9.98 -16.57
N ALA A 100 0.26 -10.20 -16.34
CA ALA A 100 0.82 -11.53 -16.50
C ALA A 100 0.33 -12.44 -15.36
N PRO A 101 0.34 -13.78 -15.52
CA PRO A 101 -0.16 -14.70 -14.50
C PRO A 101 0.44 -14.50 -13.10
N GLN A 102 1.74 -14.16 -13.01
CA GLN A 102 2.40 -13.88 -11.74
C GLN A 102 2.06 -12.51 -11.13
N ASP A 103 1.46 -11.62 -11.91
CA ASP A 103 1.18 -10.22 -11.55
C ASP A 103 -0.32 -9.95 -11.32
N VAL A 104 -1.19 -10.95 -11.48
CA VAL A 104 -2.65 -10.79 -11.34
C VAL A 104 -3.06 -10.19 -10.00
N LYS A 105 -2.27 -10.45 -8.95
CA LYS A 105 -2.43 -9.89 -7.60
C LYS A 105 -1.94 -8.44 -7.44
N CYS A 106 -1.33 -7.84 -8.46
CA CYS A 106 -0.95 -6.43 -8.46
C CYS A 106 -1.93 -5.55 -9.26
N GLY A 107 -3.01 -6.12 -9.82
CA GLY A 107 -4.02 -5.39 -10.57
C GLY A 107 -5.14 -4.83 -9.69
N ARG A 108 -6.40 -5.00 -10.12
CA ARG A 108 -7.59 -4.67 -9.31
C ARG A 108 -7.54 -5.43 -7.98
N LEU A 109 -7.78 -4.71 -6.88
CA LEU A 109 -7.93 -5.33 -5.57
C LEU A 109 -9.31 -6.00 -5.46
N PHE A 110 -9.30 -7.23 -4.96
CA PHE A 110 -10.51 -7.96 -4.58
C PHE A 110 -10.51 -8.22 -3.08
N CYS A 111 -11.69 -8.07 -2.48
CA CYS A 111 -11.94 -8.24 -1.06
C CYS A 111 -13.18 -9.11 -0.83
N ASP A 112 -13.20 -9.79 0.32
CA ASP A 112 -14.32 -10.61 0.78
C ASP A 112 -14.89 -10.04 2.08
N ASN A 113 -16.12 -10.43 2.45
CA ASN A 113 -16.72 -10.10 3.75
C ASN A 113 -17.52 -11.28 4.29
N ASN A 114 -16.93 -12.03 5.23
CA ASN A 114 -17.56 -13.09 6.05
C ASN A 114 -18.68 -13.90 5.34
N ASN A 115 -18.40 -14.41 4.13
CA ASN A 115 -19.29 -15.21 3.27
C ASN A 115 -20.53 -14.53 2.67
N GLN A 116 -20.71 -13.21 2.82
CA GLN A 116 -21.84 -12.52 2.18
C GLN A 116 -21.49 -12.01 0.78
N TYR A 117 -20.27 -11.52 0.59
CA TYR A 117 -19.78 -10.99 -0.67
C TYR A 117 -18.38 -11.54 -0.93
N HIS A 118 -18.21 -12.23 -2.05
CA HIS A 118 -16.93 -12.75 -2.53
C HIS A 118 -16.46 -11.98 -3.75
N CYS A 119 -15.14 -11.83 -3.91
CA CYS A 119 -14.52 -11.11 -5.02
C CYS A 119 -15.11 -9.71 -5.23
N ARG A 120 -15.37 -8.98 -4.14
CA ARG A 120 -15.85 -7.60 -4.21
C ARG A 120 -14.68 -6.69 -4.60
N TYR A 121 -14.90 -5.81 -5.56
CA TYR A 121 -13.95 -4.78 -5.95
C TYR A 121 -14.63 -3.41 -5.93
N ASP A 122 -13.83 -2.35 -5.78
CA ASP A 122 -14.31 -0.98 -5.85
C ASP A 122 -13.70 -0.30 -7.08
N TYR A 123 -14.37 0.72 -7.61
CA TYR A 123 -13.88 1.50 -8.74
C TYR A 123 -14.44 2.92 -8.71
N SER A 124 -13.72 3.84 -9.37
CA SER A 124 -14.19 5.20 -9.57
C SER A 124 -13.81 5.70 -10.97
N GLU A 125 -14.02 6.99 -11.23
CA GLU A 125 -13.50 7.63 -12.45
C GLU A 125 -11.97 7.75 -12.44
N ASP A 126 -11.35 7.75 -11.25
CA ASP A 126 -9.91 7.59 -11.10
C ASP A 126 -9.56 6.11 -11.37
N PRO A 127 -8.77 5.81 -12.44
CA PRO A 127 -8.42 4.44 -12.80
C PRO A 127 -7.59 3.73 -11.72
N ASP A 128 -6.87 4.48 -10.89
CA ASP A 128 -6.01 3.93 -9.84
C ASP A 128 -6.81 3.60 -8.57
N TYR A 129 -7.99 4.21 -8.39
CA TYR A 129 -8.84 3.94 -7.23
C TYR A 129 -9.32 2.50 -7.22
N GLY A 130 -9.01 1.76 -6.15
CA GLY A 130 -9.35 0.35 -5.97
C GLY A 130 -8.38 -0.64 -6.62
N MET A 131 -7.31 -0.16 -7.25
CA MET A 131 -6.16 -0.99 -7.65
C MET A 131 -5.31 -1.32 -6.43
N VAL A 132 -4.57 -2.42 -6.44
CA VAL A 132 -3.65 -2.76 -5.35
C VAL A 132 -2.59 -1.65 -5.19
N ASP A 133 -2.44 -1.14 -3.96
CA ASP A 133 -1.55 0.00 -3.69
C ASP A 133 -0.09 -0.32 -4.05
N HIS A 134 0.64 0.67 -4.58
CA HIS A 134 2.06 0.52 -4.89
C HIS A 134 2.89 0.13 -3.66
N GLY A 135 3.83 -0.80 -3.86
CA GLY A 135 4.65 -1.35 -2.79
C GLY A 135 3.99 -2.49 -2.00
N THR A 136 2.70 -2.77 -2.24
CA THR A 136 2.03 -3.95 -1.68
C THR A 136 2.69 -5.23 -2.17
N LYS A 137 2.85 -6.19 -1.25
CA LYS A 137 3.33 -7.52 -1.56
C LYS A 137 2.25 -8.32 -2.31
N CYS A 138 2.46 -8.56 -3.61
CA CYS A 138 1.54 -9.37 -4.43
C CYS A 138 1.88 -10.87 -4.46
N ALA A 139 3.13 -11.22 -4.19
CA ALA A 139 3.65 -12.58 -4.09
C ALA A 139 4.85 -12.61 -3.12
N ASP A 140 5.25 -13.79 -2.67
CA ASP A 140 6.53 -13.95 -1.99
C ASP A 140 7.66 -13.68 -3.00
N GLY A 141 8.53 -12.72 -2.67
CA GLY A 141 9.71 -12.34 -3.46
C GLY A 141 10.96 -13.15 -3.12
#